data_AF-A0A944LEX2-F1
#
_entry.id   AF-A0A944LEX2-F1
#
_cell.length_a   1.000
_cell.length_b   1.000
_cell.length_c   1.000
_cell.angle_alpha   90.00
_cell.angle_beta   90.00
_cell.angle_gamma   90.00
#
_symmetry.space_group_name_H-M   'P 1'
#
loop_
_entity.id
_entity.type
_entity.pdbx_description
1 polymer ?
#
loop_
_entity_poly.entity_id
_entity_poly.type
_entity_poly.pdbx_seq_one_letter_code
_entity_poly.pdbx_strand_id
1 'polypeptide(L)' 'MTTLVWPKGYTVKGDSKSFEVLDASKNVVARSGSPLAVGGGGADSFQDTWTERDCAKGRLWMVGAIGTG' A
#
# COMPACT_ATOMS: atom_id res chain seq x y z
N MET A 1 15.85 -1.79 0.54
CA MET A 1 14.57 -1.33 -0.03
C MET A 1 13.46 -2.20 0.53
N THR A 2 12.36 -1.58 0.91
CA THR A 2 11.16 -2.26 1.42
C THR A 2 10.01 -1.95 0.48
N THR A 3 9.31 -2.97 0.01
CA THR A 3 8.08 -2.82 -0.78
C THR A 3 6.90 -2.85 0.18
N LEU A 4 6.08 -1.78 0.13
CA LEU A 4 4.78 -1.76 0.78
C LEU A 4 3.79 -2.60 -0.02
N VAL A 5 3.14 -3.54 0.64
CA VAL A 5 2.10 -4.38 0.05
C VAL A 5 0.79 -4.16 0.81
N TRP A 6 -0.32 -4.21 0.08
CA TRP A 6 -1.63 -3.86 0.62
C TRP A 6 -2.55 -5.09 0.65
N PRO A 7 -3.45 -5.20 1.65
CA PRO A 7 -4.47 -6.25 1.67
C PRO A 7 -5.37 -6.22 0.43
N LYS A 8 -6.06 -7.34 0.17
CA LYS A 8 -7.00 -7.44 -0.95
C LYS A 8 -8.04 -6.32 -0.92
N GLY A 9 -8.37 -5.81 -2.11
CA GLY A 9 -9.42 -4.80 -2.29
C GLY A 9 -8.89 -3.37 -2.30
N TYR A 10 -7.66 -3.16 -1.82
CA TYR A 10 -6.97 -1.89 -2.03
C TYR A 10 -6.64 -1.72 -3.51
N THR A 11 -6.72 -0.48 -3.99
CA THR A 11 -6.38 -0.14 -5.38
C THR A 11 -5.61 1.16 -5.42
N VAL A 12 -4.57 1.21 -6.25
CA VAL A 12 -3.87 2.46 -6.57
C VAL A 12 -4.52 3.07 -7.81
N LYS A 13 -4.85 4.36 -7.76
CA LYS A 13 -5.34 5.13 -8.90
C LYS A 13 -4.43 6.34 -9.08
N GLY A 14 -3.90 6.55 -10.28
CA GLY A 14 -3.00 7.66 -10.53
C GLY A 14 -2.40 7.64 -11.93
N ASP A 15 -1.48 8.58 -12.13
CA ASP A 15 -0.67 8.73 -13.33
C ASP A 15 0.80 8.96 -12.96
N SER A 16 1.60 9.43 -13.91
CA SER A 16 3.03 9.70 -13.69
C SER A 16 3.31 10.89 -12.76
N LYS A 17 2.29 11.66 -12.35
CA LYS A 17 2.43 12.88 -11.53
C LYS A 17 1.83 12.74 -10.14
N SER A 18 0.76 11.95 -9.99
CA SER A 18 0.09 11.78 -8.70
C SER A 18 -0.61 10.44 -8.58
N PHE A 19 -0.78 9.96 -7.35
CA PHE A 19 -1.57 8.76 -7.08
C PHE A 19 -2.33 8.86 -5.77
N GLU A 20 -3.41 8.09 -5.68
CA GLU A 20 -4.19 7.84 -4.49
C GLU A 20 -4.26 6.33 -4.24
N VAL A 21 -4.23 5.94 -2.97
CA VAL A 21 -4.55 4.58 -2.54
C VAL A 21 -5.97 4.59 -2.01
N LEU A 22 -6.80 3.70 -2.53
CA LEU A 22 -8.17 3.50 -2.09
C LEU A 22 -8.27 2.18 -1.33
N ASP A 23 -9.06 2.16 -0.26
CA ASP A 23 -9.43 0.93 0.43
C ASP A 23 -10.48 0.11 -0.36
N ALA A 24 -10.85 -1.05 0.18
CA ALA A 24 -11.87 -1.93 -0.41
C ALA A 24 -13.25 -1.26 -0.56
N SER A 25 -13.54 -0.25 0.25
CA SER A 25 -14.79 0.54 0.23
C SER A 25 -14.70 1.77 -0.69
N LYS A 26 -13.59 1.93 -1.43
CA LYS A 26 -13.30 3.07 -2.31
C LYS A 26 -13.10 4.41 -1.60
N ASN A 27 -12.75 4.39 -0.32
CA ASN A 27 -12.31 5.59 0.38
C ASN A 27 -10.83 5.85 0.09
N VAL A 28 -10.45 7.11 -0.13
CA VAL A 28 -9.04 7.50 -0.25
C VAL A 28 -8.39 7.45 1.12
N VAL A 29 -7.34 6.65 1.25
CA VAL A 29 -6.61 6.43 2.51
C VAL A 29 -5.17 6.94 2.48
N ALA A 30 -4.60 7.15 1.28
CA ALA A 30 -3.30 7.80 1.11
C ALA A 30 -3.26 8.58 -0.21
N ARG A 31 -2.49 9.67 -0.23
CA ARG A 31 -2.26 10.51 -1.43
C ARG A 31 -0.77 10.79 -1.59
N SER A 32 -0.32 10.84 -2.85
CA SER A 32 1.03 11.28 -3.18
C SER A 32 1.32 12.68 -2.62
N GLY A 33 2.46 12.84 -1.93
CA GLY A 33 2.89 14.11 -1.36
C GLY A 33 2.33 14.43 0.03
N SER A 34 1.38 13.64 0.55
CA SER A 34 0.89 13.80 1.92
C SER A 34 1.73 12.96 2.89
N PRO A 35 2.18 13.53 4.03
CA PRO A 35 2.75 12.74 5.11
C PRO A 35 1.69 11.77 5.66
N LEU A 36 2.08 10.53 5.94
CA LEU A 36 1.20 9.53 6.53
C LEU A 36 1.99 8.57 7.40
N ALA A 37 1.38 8.14 8.50
CA ALA A 37 1.92 7.12 9.37
C ALA A 37 1.42 5.75 8.89
N VAL A 38 2.36 4.84 8.59
CA VAL A 38 2.04 3.47 8.17
C VAL A 38 2.31 2.51 9.33
N GLY A 39 1.26 1.88 9.82
CA GLY A 39 1.35 0.71 10.70
C GLY A 39 1.37 -0.57 9.88
N GLY A 40 2.12 -1.57 10.33
CA GLY A 40 2.21 -2.83 9.60
C GLY A 40 3.19 -3.82 10.18
N GLY A 41 3.53 -4.84 9.39
CA GLY A 41 4.47 -5.88 9.74
C GLY A 41 5.29 -6.36 8.55
N GLY A 42 6.55 -6.73 8.80
CA GLY A 42 7.40 -7.37 7.80
C GLY A 42 6.84 -8.72 7.36
N ALA A 43 7.08 -9.10 6.12
CA ALA A 43 6.71 -10.40 5.58
C ALA A 43 7.83 -11.01 4.74
N ASP A 44 8.02 -12.32 4.88
CA ASP A 44 9.05 -13.07 4.16
C ASP A 44 8.57 -13.55 2.78
N SER A 45 7.25 -13.61 2.57
CA SER A 45 6.64 -14.05 1.32
C SER A 45 5.37 -13.28 1.00
N PHE A 46 5.05 -13.21 -0.29
CA PHE A 46 3.89 -12.51 -0.82
C PHE A 46 2.67 -13.44 -0.84
N GLN A 47 1.53 -13.01 -0.29
CA GLN A 47 0.30 -13.79 -0.36
C GLN A 47 -0.52 -13.43 -1.60
N ASP A 48 -1.23 -14.39 -2.20
CA ASP A 48 -2.10 -14.18 -3.38
C ASP A 48 -3.21 -13.15 -3.13
N THR A 49 -3.52 -12.89 -1.86
CA THR A 49 -4.52 -11.92 -1.43
C THR A 49 -3.97 -10.50 -1.40
N TRP A 50 -2.69 -10.25 -1.69
CA TRP A 50 -2.10 -8.93 -1.58
C TRP A 50 -1.97 -8.26 -2.95
N THR A 51 -2.03 -6.93 -2.93
CA THR A 51 -1.88 -6.08 -4.13
C THR A 51 -0.40 -5.76 -4.39
N GLU A 52 -0.06 -5.42 -5.65
CA GLU A 52 1.30 -5.02 -6.08
C GLU A 52 2.35 -6.14 -6.15
N ARG A 53 1.94 -7.38 -6.47
CA ARG A 53 2.87 -8.53 -6.58
C ARG A 53 4.00 -8.29 -7.57
N ASP A 54 3.67 -7.79 -8.75
CA ASP A 54 4.63 -7.62 -9.86
C ASP A 54 5.60 -6.45 -9.63
N CYS A 55 5.26 -5.54 -8.70
CA CYS A 55 6.06 -4.39 -8.33
C CYS A 55 6.99 -4.68 -7.12
N ALA A 56 6.81 -5.82 -6.47
CA ALA A 56 7.54 -6.15 -5.25
C ALA A 56 9.02 -6.46 -5.52
N LYS A 57 9.91 -5.67 -4.92
CA LYS A 57 11.37 -5.83 -5.01
C LYS A 57 11.98 -5.71 -3.62
N GLY A 58 12.47 -6.84 -3.08
CA GLY A 58 13.15 -6.89 -1.78
C GLY A 58 12.23 -7.27 -0.62
N ARG A 59 12.48 -6.70 0.57
CA ARG A 59 11.73 -7.04 1.79
C ARG A 59 10.31 -6.51 1.70
N LEU A 60 9.34 -7.31 2.09
CA LEU A 60 7.93 -6.93 2.05
C LEU A 60 7.51 -6.35 3.39
N TRP A 61 6.62 -5.37 3.33
CA TRP A 61 5.95 -4.80 4.50
C TRP A 61 4.47 -4.70 4.24
N MET A 62 3.70 -5.49 4.97
CA MET A 62 2.24 -5.46 4.92
C MET A 62 1.72 -4.22 5.63
N VAL A 63 1.01 -3.37 4.92
CA VAL A 63 0.31 -2.23 5.51
C VAL A 63 -0.98 -2.70 6.19
N GLY A 64 -1.03 -2.59 7.52
CA GLY A 64 -2.19 -2.95 8.32
C GLY A 64 -3.01 -1.76 8.81
N ALA A 65 -2.40 -0.59 8.92
CA ALA A 65 -3.07 0.63 9.35
C ALA A 65 -2.46 1.86 8.67
N ILE A 66 -3.29 2.85 8.38
CA ILE A 66 -2.85 4.18 7.95
C ILE A 66 -3.41 5.20 8.94
N GLY A 67 -2.54 6.06 9.46
CA GLY A 67 -2.91 7.24 10.22
C GLY A 67 -2.59 8.51 9.43
N THR A 68 -3.53 9.42 9.37
CA THR A 68 -3.25 10.82 9.05
C THR A 68 -2.80 11.48 10.36
N GLY A 69 -1.55 11.93 10.41
CA GLY A 69 -1.05 12.70 11.55
C GLY A 69 -1.82 14.00 11.75
#